data_AF-A0A9D8H3R0-F1
#
_entry.id   AF-A0A9D8H3R0-F1
#
_cell.length_a   1.000
_cell.length_b   1.000
_cell.length_c   1.000
_cell.angle_alpha   90.00
_cell.angle_beta   90.00
_cell.angle_gamma   90.00
#
_symmetry.space_group_name_H-M   'P 1'
#
loop_
_entity.id
_entity.type
_entity.pdbx_description
1 polymer ?
#
loop_
_entity_poly.entity_id
_entity_poly.type
_entity_poly.pdbx_seq_one_letter_code
_entity_poly.pdbx_strand_id
1 'polypeptide(L)'
;MVHLRIVVPSHDSEHVLDLLKATPSVCNLVFLQRAAQKPEGDVILCDVAREDASVIVGDLKEFGVDRDGSIAMEDVDSLISDAAERAEEAAAGMPSDAVVWEEVEARTSENTELSASFLVFMVLACLIAATAILLDSPILIIGAMVVGPEYGPIAGFCVAAVNRRKDLAKRSLLPLLLGFPAGITAAWLFTLLIRAVDLTPDGFTSSEATNTYFIAHPDAFSFIVALFAGTVGMLSLTNAKSGALVGVLISVATIPAAANIGVAAAFGDGEEWIGAQAQLAVNLAAICMAGIATLFIQRKLYQRRRRAHLHDAAREAAGLPVGHSRRQPG
;
A
#
# COMPACT_ATOMS: atom_id res chain seq x y z
N MET A 1 5.54 -19.71 0.85
CA MET A 1 5.43 -20.02 -0.60
C MET A 1 4.45 -19.10 -1.33
N VAL A 2 4.71 -18.86 -2.61
CA VAL A 2 3.82 -18.19 -3.59
C VAL A 2 3.57 -19.16 -4.74
N HIS A 3 2.31 -19.42 -5.07
CA HIS A 3 1.92 -20.21 -6.22
C HIS A 3 1.94 -19.34 -7.49
N LEU A 4 2.59 -19.82 -8.54
CA LEU A 4 2.63 -19.19 -9.84
C LEU A 4 1.85 -20.03 -10.86
N ARG A 5 0.87 -19.40 -11.52
CA ARG A 5 0.24 -19.94 -12.72
C ARG A 5 0.68 -19.12 -13.93
N ILE A 6 1.47 -19.75 -14.79
CA ILE A 6 2.12 -19.13 -15.93
C ILE A 6 1.48 -19.66 -17.20
N VAL A 7 1.03 -18.76 -18.07
CA VAL A 7 0.66 -19.11 -19.45
C VAL A 7 1.72 -18.51 -20.35
N VAL A 8 2.36 -19.33 -21.17
CA VAL A 8 3.49 -18.93 -22.02
C VAL A 8 3.27 -19.44 -23.45
N PRO A 9 3.64 -18.67 -24.49
CA PRO A 9 3.64 -19.18 -25.86
C PRO A 9 4.49 -20.46 -25.98
N SER A 10 4.04 -21.43 -26.77
CA SER A 10 4.71 -22.75 -26.84
C SER A 10 6.18 -22.70 -27.31
N HIS A 11 6.61 -21.63 -27.99
CA HIS A 11 8.00 -21.48 -28.44
C HIS A 11 8.97 -21.06 -27.31
N ASP A 12 8.49 -20.42 -26.25
CA ASP A 12 9.30 -20.01 -25.09
C ASP A 12 9.21 -21.00 -23.92
N SER A 13 8.34 -22.01 -24.03
CA SER A 13 7.99 -22.90 -22.92
C SER A 13 9.17 -23.75 -22.43
N GLU A 14 10.05 -24.20 -23.33
CA GLU A 14 11.26 -24.93 -22.95
C GLU A 14 12.22 -24.05 -22.13
N HIS A 15 12.47 -22.82 -22.57
CA HIS A 15 13.33 -21.88 -21.85
C HIS A 15 12.79 -21.52 -20.46
N VAL A 16 11.48 -21.32 -20.34
CA VAL A 16 10.84 -21.06 -19.05
C VAL A 16 10.90 -22.29 -18.13
N LEU A 17 10.71 -23.50 -18.67
CA LEU A 17 10.85 -24.73 -17.89
C LEU A 17 12.28 -24.94 -17.41
N ASP A 18 13.28 -24.66 -18.24
CA ASP A 18 14.69 -24.80 -17.88
C ASP A 18 15.07 -23.82 -16.76
N LEU A 19 14.58 -22.57 -16.82
CA LEU A 19 14.73 -21.61 -15.73
C LEU A 19 14.15 -22.17 -14.43
N LEU A 20 12.88 -22.60 -14.45
CA LEU A 20 12.17 -23.03 -13.25
C LEU A 20 12.73 -24.33 -12.67
N LYS A 21 13.17 -25.28 -13.50
CA LYS A 21 13.83 -26.52 -13.05
C LYS A 21 15.21 -26.26 -12.45
N ALA A 22 15.96 -25.33 -13.00
CA ALA A 22 17.30 -25.01 -12.53
C ALA A 22 17.29 -24.12 -11.26
N THR A 23 16.16 -23.49 -10.94
CA THR A 23 16.04 -22.61 -9.77
C THR A 23 15.71 -23.41 -8.50
N PRO A 24 16.60 -23.44 -7.49
CA PRO A 24 16.42 -24.28 -6.30
C PRO A 24 15.22 -23.88 -5.41
N SER A 25 14.82 -22.61 -5.44
CA SER A 25 13.69 -22.08 -4.67
C SER A 25 12.33 -22.32 -5.31
N VAL A 26 12.26 -23.14 -6.37
CA VAL A 26 11.04 -23.57 -7.05
C VAL A 26 10.76 -25.04 -6.73
N CYS A 27 9.51 -25.36 -6.39
CA CYS A 27 9.03 -26.73 -6.23
C CYS A 27 7.65 -26.90 -6.89
N ASN A 28 7.11 -28.13 -6.82
CA ASN A 28 5.79 -28.48 -7.36
C ASN A 28 5.57 -28.04 -8.84
N LEU A 29 6.62 -28.15 -9.65
CA LEU A 29 6.57 -27.78 -11.06
C LEU A 29 5.69 -28.75 -11.87
N VAL A 30 4.62 -28.23 -12.48
CA VAL A 30 3.69 -28.95 -13.35
C VAL A 30 3.67 -28.28 -14.71
N PHE A 31 3.70 -29.08 -15.77
CA PHE A 31 3.66 -28.60 -17.15
C PHE A 31 2.51 -29.24 -17.92
N LEU A 32 1.64 -28.39 -18.49
CA LEU A 32 0.49 -28.80 -19.29
C LEU A 32 0.65 -28.22 -20.70
N GLN A 33 1.06 -29.09 -21.62
CA GLN A 33 1.25 -28.73 -23.02
C GLN A 33 -0.07 -28.39 -23.70
N ARG A 34 -0.10 -27.25 -24.41
CA ARG A 34 -1.22 -26.76 -25.23
C ARG A 34 -2.56 -26.70 -24.48
N ALA A 35 -2.51 -26.44 -23.18
CA ALA A 35 -3.70 -26.40 -22.33
C ALA A 35 -4.39 -25.03 -22.34
N ALA A 36 -3.67 -23.94 -22.62
CA ALA A 36 -4.24 -22.60 -22.66
C ALA A 36 -4.78 -22.27 -24.06
N GLN A 37 -6.00 -21.75 -24.11
CA GLN A 37 -6.65 -21.35 -25.38
C GLN A 37 -6.64 -19.84 -25.63
N LYS A 38 -6.60 -19.02 -24.57
CA LYS A 38 -6.57 -17.56 -24.68
C LYS A 38 -5.88 -16.93 -23.46
N PRO A 39 -4.61 -16.50 -23.58
CA PRO A 39 -3.75 -16.65 -24.75
C PRO A 39 -3.48 -18.12 -25.09
N GLU A 40 -3.23 -18.43 -26.37
CA GLU A 40 -2.89 -19.80 -26.81
C GLU A 40 -1.46 -20.13 -26.36
N GLY A 41 -1.27 -21.29 -25.75
CA GLY A 41 0.06 -21.73 -25.31
C GLY A 41 0.03 -22.84 -24.28
N ASP A 42 1.15 -22.97 -23.58
CA ASP A 42 1.35 -23.96 -22.54
C ASP A 42 1.11 -23.35 -21.15
N VAL A 43 0.71 -24.20 -20.20
CA VAL A 43 0.51 -23.79 -18.80
C VAL A 43 1.60 -24.41 -17.95
N ILE A 44 2.28 -23.58 -17.16
CA ILE A 44 3.25 -24.00 -16.17
C ILE A 44 2.73 -23.56 -14.80
N LEU A 45 2.63 -24.50 -13.86
CA LEU A 45 2.30 -24.23 -12.47
C LEU A 45 3.53 -24.55 -11.62
N CYS A 46 3.84 -23.72 -10.64
CA CYS A 46 4.87 -24.03 -9.66
C CYS A 46 4.65 -23.26 -8.36
N ASP A 47 5.30 -23.71 -7.29
CA ASP A 47 5.37 -22.98 -6.04
C ASP A 47 6.79 -22.45 -5.86
N VAL A 48 6.90 -21.21 -5.42
CA VAL A 48 8.17 -20.50 -5.27
C VAL A 48 8.31 -19.98 -3.84
N ALA A 49 9.52 -20.04 -3.28
CA ALA A 49 9.83 -19.34 -2.04
C ALA A 49 9.55 -17.83 -2.18
N ARG A 50 8.87 -17.23 -1.20
CA ARG A 50 8.35 -15.85 -1.31
C ARG A 50 9.47 -14.84 -1.55
N GLU A 51 10.63 -15.11 -0.98
CA GLU A 51 11.88 -14.36 -1.03
C GLU A 51 12.39 -14.18 -2.47
N ASP A 52 12.22 -15.21 -3.32
CA ASP A 52 12.69 -15.21 -4.70
C ASP A 52 11.59 -14.94 -5.73
N ALA A 53 10.31 -14.90 -5.33
CA ALA A 53 9.18 -14.68 -6.23
C ALA A 53 9.39 -13.45 -7.15
N SER A 54 9.77 -12.30 -6.60
CA SER A 54 10.01 -11.08 -7.37
C SER A 54 11.20 -11.15 -8.34
N VAL A 55 12.22 -11.99 -8.07
CA VAL A 55 13.36 -12.14 -8.99
C VAL A 55 13.01 -13.10 -10.11
N ILE A 56 12.33 -14.21 -9.80
CA ILE A 56 11.87 -15.19 -10.80
C ILE A 56 10.83 -14.58 -11.72
N VAL A 57 9.82 -13.87 -11.18
CA VAL A 57 8.83 -13.15 -12.02
C VAL A 57 9.52 -12.12 -12.90
N GLY A 58 10.56 -11.49 -12.38
CA GLY A 58 11.41 -10.60 -13.15
C GLY A 58 12.10 -11.27 -14.34
N ASP A 59 12.47 -12.54 -14.23
CA ASP A 59 13.14 -13.32 -15.27
C ASP A 59 12.12 -13.87 -16.27
N LEU A 60 10.95 -14.31 -15.81
CA LEU A 60 9.80 -14.65 -16.65
C LEU A 60 9.38 -13.47 -17.54
N LYS A 61 9.40 -12.25 -17.00
CA LYS A 61 9.19 -11.02 -17.77
C LYS A 61 10.24 -10.86 -18.88
N GLU A 62 11.49 -11.29 -18.73
CA GLU A 62 12.50 -11.20 -19.80
C GLU A 62 12.16 -12.06 -21.03
N PHE A 63 11.37 -13.12 -20.85
CA PHE A 63 10.80 -13.94 -21.93
C PHE A 63 9.50 -13.37 -22.52
N GLY A 64 9.03 -12.20 -22.08
CA GLY A 64 7.80 -11.62 -22.63
C GLY A 64 6.50 -12.22 -22.09
N VAL A 65 6.58 -13.08 -21.06
CA VAL A 65 5.41 -13.80 -20.51
C VAL A 65 4.31 -12.85 -20.00
N ASP A 66 4.66 -11.66 -19.50
CA ASP A 66 3.69 -10.64 -19.08
C ASP A 66 2.99 -9.90 -20.23
N ARG A 67 3.46 -10.06 -21.47
CA ARG A 67 2.91 -9.39 -22.67
C ARG A 67 2.19 -10.37 -23.58
N ASP A 68 2.85 -11.49 -23.89
CA ASP A 68 2.38 -12.48 -24.85
C ASP A 68 1.70 -13.68 -24.17
N GLY A 69 1.75 -13.72 -22.84
CA GLY A 69 1.19 -14.77 -21.98
C GLY A 69 0.47 -14.19 -20.77
N SER A 70 0.61 -14.85 -19.61
CA SER A 70 0.19 -14.29 -18.32
C SER A 70 0.93 -14.91 -17.15
N ILE A 71 1.04 -14.17 -16.05
CA ILE A 71 1.54 -14.66 -14.77
C ILE A 71 0.49 -14.31 -13.72
N ALA A 72 -0.12 -15.31 -13.11
CA ALA A 72 -0.96 -15.17 -11.93
C ALA A 72 -0.19 -15.64 -10.70
N MET A 73 -0.38 -14.95 -9.58
CA MET A 73 0.33 -15.19 -8.33
C MET A 73 -0.68 -15.31 -7.20
N GLU A 74 -0.55 -16.35 -6.37
CA GLU A 74 -1.42 -16.59 -5.22
C GLU A 74 -0.56 -16.94 -4.00
N ASP A 75 -0.93 -16.42 -2.83
CA ASP A 75 -0.26 -16.80 -1.58
C ASP A 75 -0.75 -18.17 -1.12
N VAL A 76 0.20 -19.04 -0.76
CA VAL A 76 -0.11 -20.38 -0.26
C VAL A 76 -0.13 -20.32 1.27
N ASP A 77 -1.33 -20.36 1.86
CA ASP A 77 -1.55 -20.27 3.31
C ASP A 77 -0.88 -21.41 4.09
N SER A 78 -0.90 -22.62 3.53
CA SER A 78 -0.32 -23.81 4.14
C SER A 78 0.13 -24.79 3.05
N LEU A 79 1.35 -25.28 3.19
CA LEU A 79 1.91 -26.28 2.31
C LEU A 79 2.79 -27.21 3.15
N ILE A 80 2.57 -28.52 3.02
CA ILE A 80 3.28 -29.56 3.80
C ILE A 80 4.06 -30.41 2.82
N SER A 81 5.38 -30.20 2.74
CA SER A 81 6.25 -30.93 1.82
C SER A 81 7.73 -30.69 2.12
N ASP A 82 8.53 -31.76 2.21
CA ASP A 82 10.00 -31.69 2.29
C ASP A 82 10.62 -30.98 1.06
N ALA A 83 9.94 -31.03 -0.10
CA ALA A 83 10.41 -30.33 -1.29
C ALA A 83 10.22 -28.81 -1.17
N ALA A 84 9.18 -28.36 -0.45
CA ALA A 84 8.98 -26.95 -0.22
C ALA A 84 9.84 -26.42 0.92
N GLU A 85 10.06 -27.20 1.97
CA GLU A 85 11.01 -26.82 3.02
C GLU A 85 12.42 -26.62 2.43
N ARG A 86 12.88 -27.53 1.56
CA ARG A 86 14.15 -27.35 0.82
C ARG A 86 14.15 -26.12 -0.10
N ALA A 87 13.02 -25.80 -0.72
CA ALA A 87 12.92 -24.62 -1.58
C ALA A 87 13.00 -23.32 -0.78
N GLU A 88 12.37 -23.27 0.40
CA GLU A 88 12.46 -22.13 1.33
C GLU A 88 13.88 -22.01 1.91
N GLU A 89 14.52 -23.12 2.30
CA GLU A 89 15.92 -23.13 2.78
C GLU A 89 16.92 -22.68 1.72
N ALA A 90 16.64 -22.97 0.44
CA ALA A 90 17.49 -22.54 -0.67
C ALA A 90 17.37 -21.04 -0.98
N ALA A 91 16.27 -20.41 -0.55
CA ALA A 91 16.05 -18.99 -0.77
C ALA A 91 16.75 -18.15 0.31
N ALA A 92 17.40 -17.06 -0.09
CA ALA A 92 18.08 -16.20 0.87
C ALA A 92 17.09 -15.31 1.66
N GLY A 93 17.12 -15.40 2.99
CA GLY A 93 16.35 -14.50 3.87
C GLY A 93 15.25 -15.22 4.64
N MET A 94 14.31 -14.44 5.18
CA MET A 94 13.15 -14.96 5.91
C MET A 94 11.87 -14.68 5.11
N PRO A 95 10.89 -15.60 5.09
CA PRO A 95 9.66 -15.39 4.33
C PRO A 95 8.87 -14.17 4.82
N SER A 96 8.97 -13.84 6.11
CA SER A 96 8.30 -12.69 6.75
C SER A 96 8.81 -11.33 6.27
N ASP A 97 10.02 -11.31 5.71
CA ASP A 97 10.70 -10.08 5.27
C ASP A 97 10.65 -9.95 3.74
N ALA A 98 10.11 -10.97 3.06
CA ALA A 98 10.03 -11.05 1.61
C ALA A 98 8.96 -10.11 1.05
N VAL A 99 9.43 -9.11 0.31
CA VAL A 99 8.57 -8.19 -0.44
C VAL A 99 8.36 -8.72 -1.86
N VAL A 100 7.11 -9.05 -2.17
CA VAL A 100 6.66 -9.41 -3.51
C VAL A 100 6.20 -8.13 -4.24
N TRP A 101 7.03 -7.57 -5.11
CA TRP A 101 6.80 -6.23 -5.67
C TRP A 101 5.56 -6.18 -6.56
N GLU A 102 5.29 -7.25 -7.30
CA GLU A 102 4.08 -7.38 -8.12
C GLU A 102 2.81 -7.32 -7.27
N GLU A 103 2.83 -7.94 -6.09
CA GLU A 103 1.71 -7.91 -5.15
C GLU A 103 1.51 -6.50 -4.55
N VAL A 104 2.62 -5.85 -4.16
CA VAL A 104 2.58 -4.46 -3.68
C VAL A 104 2.01 -3.53 -4.75
N GLU A 105 2.43 -3.67 -6.01
CA GLU A 105 1.89 -2.86 -7.10
C GLU A 105 0.40 -3.13 -7.35
N ALA A 106 -0.02 -4.40 -7.35
CA ALA A 106 -1.41 -4.80 -7.55
C ALA A 106 -2.33 -4.25 -6.45
N ARG A 107 -2.04 -4.55 -5.18
CA ARG A 107 -2.79 -4.07 -4.00
C ARG A 107 -2.89 -2.56 -3.97
N THR A 108 -1.83 -1.89 -4.39
CA THR A 108 -1.80 -0.43 -4.41
C THR A 108 -2.66 0.13 -5.54
N SER A 109 -2.61 -0.46 -6.74
CA SER A 109 -3.41 0.01 -7.87
C SER A 109 -4.93 -0.07 -7.60
N GLU A 110 -5.41 -1.15 -6.98
CA GLU A 110 -6.82 -1.34 -6.62
C GLU A 110 -7.30 -0.30 -5.59
N ASN A 111 -6.42 0.12 -4.69
CA ASN A 111 -6.76 1.03 -3.58
C ASN A 111 -6.61 2.53 -3.92
N THR A 112 -6.31 2.88 -5.18
CA THR A 112 -6.02 4.28 -5.58
C THR A 112 -7.12 4.96 -6.37
N GLU A 113 -8.24 4.28 -6.62
CA GLU A 113 -9.32 4.83 -7.45
C GLU A 113 -10.26 5.73 -6.66
N LEU A 114 -10.61 6.88 -7.26
CA LEU A 114 -11.68 7.73 -6.76
C LEU A 114 -13.01 7.00 -6.97
N SER A 115 -13.59 6.50 -5.88
CA SER A 115 -14.89 5.83 -5.89
C SER A 115 -15.92 6.62 -5.08
N ALA A 116 -17.21 6.37 -5.37
CA ALA A 116 -18.29 6.91 -4.56
C ALA A 116 -18.18 6.44 -3.10
N SER A 117 -17.83 5.17 -2.88
CA SER A 117 -17.61 4.60 -1.55
C SER A 117 -16.50 5.34 -0.80
N PHE A 118 -15.38 5.65 -1.46
CA PHE A 118 -14.29 6.44 -0.86
C PHE A 118 -14.80 7.81 -0.38
N LEU A 119 -15.55 8.54 -1.21
CA LEU A 119 -16.10 9.84 -0.83
C LEU A 119 -17.08 9.73 0.34
N VAL A 120 -17.96 8.72 0.32
CA VAL A 120 -18.91 8.46 1.42
C VAL A 120 -18.17 8.16 2.72
N PHE A 121 -17.17 7.27 2.70
CA PHE A 121 -16.38 6.97 3.90
C PHE A 121 -15.62 8.20 4.40
N MET A 122 -15.06 9.01 3.51
CA MET A 122 -14.35 10.23 3.90
C MET A 122 -15.27 11.25 4.56
N VAL A 123 -16.48 11.45 4.01
CA VAL A 123 -17.51 12.30 4.61
C VAL A 123 -17.94 11.77 5.96
N LEU A 124 -18.29 10.49 6.06
CA LEU A 124 -18.72 9.89 7.33
C LEU A 124 -17.64 9.92 8.40
N ALA A 125 -16.38 9.65 8.04
CA ALA A 125 -15.24 9.74 8.96
C ALA A 125 -15.10 11.17 9.51
N CYS A 126 -15.18 12.19 8.64
CA CYS A 126 -15.12 13.59 9.08
C CYS A 126 -16.32 14.00 9.94
N LEU A 127 -17.53 13.50 9.67
CA LEU A 127 -18.72 13.76 10.49
C LEU A 127 -18.63 13.13 11.88
N ILE A 128 -18.13 11.89 11.97
CA ILE A 128 -17.88 11.21 13.25
C ILE A 128 -16.80 11.99 14.01
N ALA A 129 -15.71 12.39 13.35
CA ALA A 129 -14.65 13.19 13.98
C ALA A 129 -15.14 14.57 14.43
N ALA A 130 -15.96 15.26 13.64
CA ALA A 130 -16.57 16.54 14.03
C ALA A 130 -17.45 16.38 15.28
N THR A 131 -18.27 15.32 15.32
CA THR A 131 -19.06 14.96 16.51
C THR A 131 -18.16 14.67 17.71
N ALA A 132 -17.06 13.97 17.49
CA ALA A 132 -16.10 13.64 18.53
C ALA A 132 -15.38 14.87 19.10
N ILE A 133 -15.05 15.86 18.26
CA ILE A 133 -14.48 17.14 18.67
C ILE A 133 -15.49 17.93 19.52
N LEU A 134 -16.74 18.04 19.05
CA LEU A 134 -17.80 18.74 19.79
C LEU A 134 -18.09 18.11 21.16
N LEU A 135 -17.95 16.79 21.28
CA LEU A 135 -18.14 16.04 22.52
C LEU A 135 -16.84 15.87 23.33
N ASP A 136 -15.71 16.43 22.88
CA ASP A 136 -14.37 16.24 23.45
C ASP A 136 -14.06 14.75 23.79
N SER A 137 -14.37 13.84 22.87
CA SER A 137 -14.33 12.38 23.09
C SER A 137 -13.22 11.68 22.28
N PRO A 138 -12.07 11.35 22.89
CA PRO A 138 -10.99 10.61 22.24
C PRO A 138 -11.41 9.25 21.68
N ILE A 139 -12.37 8.57 22.33
CA ILE A 139 -12.85 7.26 21.89
C ILE A 139 -13.56 7.37 20.53
N LEU A 140 -14.40 8.40 20.36
CA LEU A 140 -15.08 8.65 19.08
C LEU A 140 -14.12 9.10 18.00
N ILE A 141 -13.04 9.82 18.36
CA ILE A 141 -11.97 10.17 17.42
C ILE A 141 -11.30 8.90 16.90
N ILE A 142 -10.94 7.97 17.79
CA ILE A 142 -10.37 6.67 17.37
C ILE A 142 -11.35 5.94 16.45
N GLY A 143 -12.65 5.96 16.76
CA GLY A 143 -13.69 5.43 15.88
C GLY A 143 -13.66 6.05 14.48
N ALA A 144 -13.54 7.37 14.37
CA ALA A 144 -13.42 8.07 13.08
C ALA A 144 -12.16 7.68 12.30
N MET A 145 -11.03 7.51 13.00
CA MET A 145 -9.75 7.08 12.39
C MET A 145 -9.87 5.70 11.75
N VAL A 146 -10.66 4.78 12.34
CA VAL A 146 -10.87 3.43 11.77
C VAL A 146 -11.64 3.48 10.45
N VAL A 147 -12.49 4.49 10.27
CA VAL A 147 -13.33 4.64 9.08
C VAL A 147 -12.58 5.34 7.92
N GLY A 148 -11.51 6.07 8.22
CA GLY A 148 -10.72 6.85 7.27
C GLY A 148 -10.24 6.04 6.05
N PRO A 149 -10.62 6.41 4.81
CA PRO A 149 -10.26 5.64 3.61
C PRO A 149 -8.95 6.12 2.94
N GLU A 150 -8.25 7.12 3.49
CA GLU A 150 -7.10 7.79 2.87
C GLU A 150 -5.84 6.91 2.73
N TYR A 151 -5.76 5.79 3.45
CA TYR A 151 -4.58 4.93 3.45
C TYR A 151 -4.20 4.44 2.04
N GLY A 152 -5.17 3.91 1.31
CA GLY A 152 -4.96 3.37 -0.04
C GLY A 152 -4.33 4.39 -0.99
N PRO A 153 -4.93 5.58 -1.15
CA PRO A 153 -4.34 6.66 -1.93
C PRO A 153 -2.95 7.12 -1.45
N ILE A 154 -2.69 7.18 -0.14
CA ILE A 154 -1.38 7.55 0.39
C ILE A 154 -0.32 6.49 0.04
N ALA A 155 -0.65 5.20 0.23
CA ALA A 155 0.20 4.08 -0.16
C ALA A 155 0.49 4.08 -1.67
N GLY A 156 -0.54 4.35 -2.49
CA GLY A 156 -0.46 4.65 -3.91
C GLY A 156 0.58 5.66 -4.28
N PHE A 157 0.50 6.81 -3.63
CA PHE A 157 1.42 7.89 -3.86
C PHE A 157 2.87 7.48 -3.52
N CYS A 158 3.09 6.81 -2.38
CA CYS A 158 4.41 6.34 -1.96
C CYS A 158 5.03 5.34 -2.95
N VAL A 159 4.26 4.32 -3.37
CA VAL A 159 4.72 3.33 -4.37
C VAL A 159 5.01 4.00 -5.71
N ALA A 160 4.14 4.90 -6.15
CA ALA A 160 4.33 5.65 -7.39
C ALA A 160 5.58 6.53 -7.36
N ALA A 161 5.88 7.17 -6.22
CA ALA A 161 7.05 8.00 -6.04
C ALA A 161 8.35 7.17 -6.10
N VAL A 162 8.37 6.01 -5.44
CA VAL A 162 9.54 5.09 -5.44
C VAL A 162 9.76 4.47 -6.82
N ASN A 163 8.69 4.12 -7.53
CA ASN A 163 8.74 3.53 -8.87
C ASN A 163 8.78 4.59 -9.99
N ARG A 164 8.82 5.88 -9.65
CA ARG A 164 8.83 7.01 -10.60
C ARG A 164 7.67 6.99 -11.62
N ARG A 165 6.53 6.41 -11.25
CA ARG A 165 5.33 6.30 -12.10
C ARG A 165 4.41 7.50 -11.91
N LYS A 166 4.60 8.54 -12.74
CA LYS A 166 3.84 9.81 -12.65
C LYS A 166 2.32 9.62 -12.77
N ASP A 167 1.88 8.70 -13.62
CA ASP A 167 0.43 8.47 -13.83
C ASP A 167 -0.23 7.85 -12.60
N LEU A 168 0.43 6.88 -11.95
CA LEU A 168 -0.04 6.32 -10.69
C LEU A 168 -0.03 7.36 -9.57
N ALA A 169 0.99 8.23 -9.51
CA ALA A 169 1.07 9.28 -8.50
C ALA A 169 -0.10 10.27 -8.61
N LYS A 170 -0.45 10.68 -9.84
CA LYS A 170 -1.60 11.56 -10.10
C LYS A 170 -2.92 10.89 -9.75
N ARG A 171 -3.11 9.63 -10.13
CA ARG A 171 -4.30 8.84 -9.80
C ARG A 171 -4.48 8.69 -8.30
N SER A 172 -3.38 8.44 -7.57
CA SER A 172 -3.38 8.30 -6.11
C SER A 172 -3.64 9.63 -5.38
N LEU A 173 -3.22 10.77 -5.94
CA LEU A 173 -3.42 12.07 -5.31
C LEU A 173 -4.86 12.60 -5.50
N LEU A 174 -5.54 12.21 -6.59
CA LEU A 174 -6.88 12.72 -6.91
C LEU A 174 -7.94 12.39 -5.84
N PRO A 175 -8.04 11.16 -5.30
CA PRO A 175 -8.93 10.85 -4.17
C PRO A 175 -8.66 11.74 -2.96
N LEU A 176 -7.39 11.98 -2.59
CA LEU A 176 -7.06 12.83 -1.44
C LEU A 176 -7.48 14.29 -1.67
N LEU A 177 -7.21 14.82 -2.86
CA LEU A 177 -7.55 16.20 -3.23
C LEU A 177 -9.06 16.47 -3.32
N LEU A 178 -9.88 15.45 -3.55
CA LEU A 178 -11.34 15.59 -3.58
C LEU A 178 -12.00 15.16 -2.28
N GLY A 179 -11.46 14.11 -1.65
CA GLY A 179 -11.97 13.53 -0.42
C GLY A 179 -11.84 14.46 0.76
N PHE A 180 -10.63 14.98 1.04
CA PHE A 180 -10.43 15.87 2.18
C PHE A 180 -11.32 17.12 2.09
N PRO A 181 -11.38 17.86 0.96
CA PRO A 181 -12.30 18.99 0.86
C PRO A 181 -13.77 18.61 1.01
N ALA A 182 -14.20 17.47 0.47
CA ALA A 182 -15.57 17.00 0.65
C ALA A 182 -15.90 16.70 2.13
N GLY A 183 -14.99 16.01 2.83
CA GLY A 183 -15.11 15.72 4.25
C GLY A 183 -15.07 16.97 5.13
N ILE A 184 -14.13 17.88 4.88
CA ILE A 184 -14.01 19.18 5.57
C ILE A 184 -15.29 20.00 5.37
N THR A 185 -15.80 20.08 4.14
CA THR A 185 -17.03 20.82 3.82
C THR A 185 -18.24 20.21 4.53
N ALA A 186 -18.34 18.88 4.56
CA ALA A 186 -19.41 18.20 5.28
C ALA A 186 -19.34 18.45 6.79
N ALA A 187 -18.15 18.36 7.40
CA ALA A 187 -17.93 18.68 8.81
C ALA A 187 -18.32 20.14 9.11
N TRP A 188 -17.92 21.08 8.26
CA TRP A 188 -18.28 22.50 8.39
C TRP A 188 -19.80 22.71 8.35
N LEU A 189 -20.49 22.18 7.34
CA LEU A 189 -21.95 22.29 7.21
C LEU A 189 -22.69 21.62 8.38
N PHE A 190 -22.19 20.48 8.83
CA PHE A 190 -22.74 19.75 9.97
C PHE A 190 -22.61 20.54 11.27
N THR A 191 -21.43 21.11 11.54
CA THR A 191 -21.23 21.96 12.71
C THR A 191 -22.10 23.22 12.66
N LEU A 192 -22.25 23.86 11.50
CA LEU A 192 -23.20 24.98 11.34
C LEU A 192 -24.64 24.56 11.63
N LEU A 193 -25.06 23.37 11.19
CA LEU A 193 -26.40 22.84 11.46
C LEU A 193 -26.62 22.60 12.96
N ILE A 194 -25.65 21.97 13.66
CA ILE A 194 -25.72 21.77 15.11
C ILE A 194 -25.87 23.09 15.85
N ARG A 195 -25.08 24.10 15.46
CA ARG A 195 -25.16 25.45 16.02
C ARG A 195 -26.52 26.10 15.76
N ALA A 196 -27.07 25.94 14.55
CA ALA A 196 -28.37 26.53 14.19
C ALA A 196 -29.55 25.92 14.96
N VAL A 197 -29.44 24.67 15.40
CA VAL A 197 -30.49 23.95 16.15
C VAL A 197 -30.24 23.99 17.68
N ASP A 198 -29.21 24.72 18.13
CA ASP A 198 -28.84 24.87 19.55
C ASP A 198 -28.55 23.53 20.24
N LEU A 199 -27.98 22.59 19.48
CA LEU A 199 -27.55 21.26 19.95
C LEU A 199 -26.06 21.24 20.35
N THR A 200 -25.43 22.41 20.45
CA THR A 200 -24.03 22.51 20.84
C THR A 200 -23.92 22.14 22.32
N PRO A 201 -23.06 21.19 22.71
CA PRO A 201 -22.92 20.80 24.12
C PRO A 201 -22.58 22.00 25.02
N ASP A 202 -23.21 22.07 26.18
CA ASP A 202 -22.96 23.11 27.19
C ASP A 202 -21.47 23.13 27.56
N GLY A 203 -20.79 24.27 27.35
CA GLY A 203 -19.38 24.44 27.68
C GLY A 203 -18.37 24.18 26.56
N PHE A 204 -18.81 23.90 25.32
CA PHE A 204 -17.86 23.89 24.19
C PHE A 204 -17.39 25.33 23.88
N THR A 205 -16.20 25.68 24.35
CA THR A 205 -15.39 26.78 23.83
C THR A 205 -14.17 26.16 23.15
N SER A 206 -13.85 26.61 21.93
CA SER A 206 -12.70 26.12 21.15
C SER A 206 -11.39 26.09 21.94
N SER A 207 -11.25 26.98 22.93
CA SER A 207 -10.11 27.10 23.83
C SER A 207 -10.05 26.10 24.99
N GLU A 208 -11.13 25.37 25.31
CA GLU A 208 -11.22 24.48 26.49
C GLU A 208 -11.24 22.98 26.16
N ALA A 209 -11.27 22.62 24.86
CA ALA A 209 -11.26 21.24 24.38
C ALA A 209 -9.92 20.54 24.67
N THR A 210 -9.76 20.13 25.93
CA THR A 210 -8.47 19.69 26.51
C THR A 210 -8.05 18.33 25.98
N ASN A 211 -9.00 17.42 25.76
CA ASN A 211 -8.68 16.06 25.31
C ASN A 211 -8.47 15.97 23.79
N THR A 212 -8.95 16.96 23.04
CA THR A 212 -8.85 17.03 21.58
C THR A 212 -7.86 18.08 21.07
N TYR A 213 -7.24 18.84 21.99
CA TYR A 213 -6.24 19.88 21.72
C TYR A 213 -5.10 19.47 20.78
N PHE A 214 -4.63 18.21 20.86
CA PHE A 214 -3.55 17.67 20.01
C PHE A 214 -3.91 17.65 18.50
N ILE A 215 -5.20 17.78 18.16
CA ILE A 215 -5.69 17.80 16.79
C ILE A 215 -5.50 19.19 16.16
N ALA A 216 -5.61 20.25 16.97
CA ALA A 216 -5.49 21.64 16.55
C ALA A 216 -4.06 22.17 16.57
N HIS A 217 -3.22 21.65 17.46
CA HIS A 217 -1.89 22.18 17.73
C HIS A 217 -0.80 21.26 17.19
N PRO A 218 -0.03 21.70 16.17
CA PRO A 218 1.10 20.94 15.67
C PRO A 218 2.18 20.82 16.75
N ASP A 219 2.24 19.64 17.36
CA ASP A 219 3.28 19.26 18.31
C ASP A 219 4.34 18.39 17.63
N ALA A 220 5.60 18.51 18.07
CA ALA A 220 6.72 17.70 17.57
C ALA A 220 6.43 16.19 17.70
N PHE A 221 5.70 15.79 18.74
CA PHE A 221 5.27 14.40 18.92
C PHE A 221 4.26 13.94 17.87
N SER A 222 3.39 14.82 17.37
CA SER A 222 2.46 14.48 16.28
C SER A 222 3.22 14.12 15.00
N PHE A 223 4.27 14.87 14.68
CA PHE A 223 5.15 14.56 13.55
C PHE A 223 5.86 13.22 13.72
N ILE A 224 6.39 12.93 14.92
CA ILE A 224 7.06 11.64 15.22
C ILE A 224 6.07 10.48 15.06
N VAL A 225 4.84 10.62 15.58
CA VAL A 225 3.80 9.60 15.45
C VAL A 225 3.42 9.41 13.98
N ALA A 226 3.27 10.48 13.21
CA ALA A 226 3.00 10.40 11.77
C ALA A 226 4.12 9.69 10.99
N LEU A 227 5.38 9.89 11.39
CA LEU A 227 6.53 9.18 10.82
C LEU A 227 6.47 7.67 11.12
N PHE A 228 6.17 7.28 12.36
CA PHE A 228 6.01 5.88 12.73
C PHE A 228 4.81 5.24 12.05
N ALA A 229 3.68 5.95 11.98
CA ALA A 229 2.48 5.50 11.29
C ALA A 229 2.75 5.25 9.79
N GLY A 230 3.47 6.15 9.12
CA GLY A 230 3.86 5.96 7.72
C GLY A 230 4.79 4.75 7.51
N THR A 231 5.72 4.54 8.44
CA THR A 231 6.65 3.39 8.41
C THR A 231 5.91 2.07 8.60
N VAL A 232 5.12 1.95 9.66
CA VAL A 232 4.26 0.78 9.92
C VAL A 232 3.29 0.56 8.76
N GLY A 233 2.75 1.66 8.24
CA GLY A 233 1.97 1.78 7.03
C GLY A 233 2.50 0.99 5.85
N MET A 234 3.72 1.32 5.45
CA MET A 234 4.36 0.69 4.30
C MET A 234 4.88 -0.70 4.61
N LEU A 235 5.43 -0.94 5.80
CA LEU A 235 5.84 -2.28 6.20
C LEU A 235 4.67 -3.26 6.11
N SER A 236 3.50 -2.84 6.55
CA SER A 236 2.29 -3.66 6.49
C SER A 236 1.77 -3.88 5.08
N LEU A 237 1.84 -2.86 4.22
CA LEU A 237 1.50 -3.00 2.80
C LEU A 237 2.36 -4.07 2.13
N THR A 238 3.65 -4.09 2.48
CA THR A 238 4.61 -5.05 1.93
C THR A 238 4.56 -6.44 2.56
N ASN A 239 3.82 -6.59 3.66
CA ASN A 239 3.66 -7.85 4.35
C ASN A 239 2.29 -8.48 4.00
N ALA A 240 2.23 -9.80 3.86
CA ALA A 240 1.01 -10.50 3.46
C ALA A 240 -0.14 -10.41 4.50
N LYS A 241 0.14 -9.98 5.73
CA LYS A 241 -0.70 -10.31 6.90
C LYS A 241 -1.47 -9.18 7.60
N SER A 242 -1.50 -7.92 7.14
CA SER A 242 -2.19 -6.89 7.96
C SER A 242 -2.66 -5.62 7.21
N GLY A 243 -3.76 -5.71 6.45
CA GLY A 243 -4.33 -4.54 5.76
C GLY A 243 -5.19 -3.62 6.66
N ALA A 244 -6.07 -4.19 7.49
CA ALA A 244 -7.16 -3.44 8.12
C ALA A 244 -6.73 -2.55 9.32
N LEU A 245 -5.85 -3.04 10.19
CA LEU A 245 -5.41 -2.31 11.39
C LEU A 245 -4.51 -1.10 11.06
N VAL A 246 -3.95 -1.07 9.85
CA VAL A 246 -2.98 -0.06 9.44
C VAL A 246 -3.63 1.20 8.89
N GLY A 247 -4.82 1.08 8.29
CA GLY A 247 -5.64 2.24 7.95
C GLY A 247 -5.95 3.11 9.17
N VAL A 248 -6.19 2.48 10.32
CA VAL A 248 -6.41 3.16 11.61
C VAL A 248 -5.20 4.00 12.00
N LEU A 249 -4.00 3.41 11.99
CA LEU A 249 -2.75 4.06 12.45
C LEU A 249 -2.37 5.28 11.60
N ILE A 250 -2.66 5.24 10.30
CA ILE A 250 -2.37 6.34 9.39
C ILE A 250 -3.40 7.46 9.54
N SER A 251 -4.66 7.09 9.75
CA SER A 251 -5.77 8.04 9.91
C SER A 251 -5.74 8.77 11.26
N VAL A 252 -4.88 8.35 12.20
CA VAL A 252 -4.74 8.91 13.56
C VAL A 252 -4.63 10.43 13.55
N ALA A 253 -3.94 11.00 12.57
CA ALA A 253 -3.58 12.41 12.57
C ALA A 253 -4.19 13.21 11.40
N THR A 254 -4.85 12.55 10.44
CA THR A 254 -5.37 13.16 9.22
C THR A 254 -6.88 13.41 9.27
N ILE A 255 -7.70 12.40 9.60
CA ILE A 255 -9.15 12.57 9.72
C ILE A 255 -9.52 13.60 10.79
N PRO A 256 -8.97 13.56 12.02
CA PRO A 256 -9.33 14.53 13.05
C PRO A 256 -8.92 15.94 12.65
N ALA A 257 -7.73 16.11 12.08
CA ALA A 257 -7.25 17.42 11.62
C ALA A 257 -8.16 17.97 10.51
N ALA A 258 -8.56 17.14 9.55
CA ALA A 258 -9.50 17.52 8.50
C ALA A 258 -10.86 17.93 9.07
N ALA A 259 -11.45 17.14 9.97
CA ALA A 259 -12.70 17.51 10.63
C ALA A 259 -12.55 18.83 11.41
N ASN A 260 -11.43 19.03 12.10
CA ASN A 260 -11.17 20.23 12.88
C ASN A 260 -11.08 21.50 12.03
N ILE A 261 -10.55 21.41 10.80
CA ILE A 261 -10.62 22.53 9.83
C ILE A 261 -12.09 22.96 9.62
N GLY A 262 -13.00 21.99 9.46
CA GLY A 262 -14.43 22.25 9.30
C GLY A 262 -15.08 22.82 10.56
N VAL A 263 -14.76 22.27 11.73
CA VAL A 263 -15.27 22.75 13.03
C VAL A 263 -14.79 24.18 13.30
N ALA A 264 -13.48 24.44 13.25
CA ALA A 264 -12.91 25.77 13.47
C ALA A 264 -13.48 26.83 12.51
N ALA A 265 -13.63 26.48 11.22
CA ALA A 265 -14.27 27.34 10.23
C ALA A 265 -15.74 27.65 10.58
N ALA A 266 -16.45 26.70 11.18
CA ALA A 266 -17.84 26.92 11.58
C ALA A 266 -17.93 27.84 12.80
N PHE A 267 -16.98 27.78 13.75
CA PHE A 267 -16.92 28.67 14.92
C PHE A 267 -16.28 30.04 14.64
N GLY A 268 -15.59 30.20 13.51
CA GLY A 268 -14.89 31.43 13.15
C GLY A 268 -13.56 31.61 13.89
N ASP A 269 -12.99 30.52 14.41
CA ASP A 269 -11.68 30.53 15.07
C ASP A 269 -10.56 30.49 14.03
N GLY A 270 -9.99 31.66 13.74
CA GLY A 270 -8.96 31.80 12.72
C GLY A 270 -7.62 31.17 13.09
N GLU A 271 -7.25 31.15 14.37
CA GLU A 271 -5.99 30.56 14.83
C GLU A 271 -6.07 29.04 14.74
N GLU A 272 -7.15 28.46 15.24
CA GLU A 272 -7.39 27.02 15.18
C GLU A 272 -7.53 26.52 13.73
N TRP A 273 -8.21 27.29 12.87
CA TRP A 273 -8.36 26.94 11.45
C TRP A 273 -7.03 26.89 10.69
N ILE A 274 -6.10 27.81 10.98
CA ILE A 274 -4.74 27.79 10.40
C ILE A 274 -3.94 26.63 11.00
N GLY A 275 -4.03 26.43 12.31
CA GLY A 275 -3.36 25.34 13.02
C GLY A 275 -3.72 23.96 12.47
N ALA A 276 -5.02 23.69 12.30
CA ALA A 276 -5.53 22.42 11.79
C ALA A 276 -5.11 22.15 10.33
N GLN A 277 -5.05 23.17 9.48
CA GLN A 277 -4.53 23.05 8.10
C GLN A 277 -3.04 22.73 8.09
N ALA A 278 -2.25 23.43 8.90
CA ALA A 278 -0.82 23.18 9.04
C ALA A 278 -0.57 21.75 9.55
N GLN A 279 -1.34 21.32 10.55
CA GLN A 279 -1.26 19.98 11.13
C GLN A 279 -1.58 18.89 10.08
N LEU A 280 -2.67 19.03 9.32
CA LEU A 280 -3.01 18.10 8.24
C LEU A 280 -1.89 18.01 7.19
N ALA A 281 -1.33 19.16 6.78
CA ALA A 281 -0.26 19.20 5.80
C ALA A 281 1.04 18.55 6.30
N VAL A 282 1.44 18.85 7.55
CA VAL A 282 2.63 18.27 8.19
C VAL A 282 2.48 16.76 8.36
N ASN A 283 1.32 16.30 8.83
CA ASN A 283 1.05 14.86 9.02
C ASN A 283 1.11 14.10 7.69
N LEU A 284 0.45 14.63 6.64
CA LEU A 284 0.47 14.00 5.33
C LEU A 284 1.89 13.97 4.74
N ALA A 285 2.66 15.05 4.91
CA ALA A 285 4.05 15.11 4.47
C ALA A 285 4.94 14.11 5.23
N ALA A 286 4.78 13.98 6.55
CA ALA A 286 5.52 13.05 7.39
C ALA A 286 5.23 11.59 7.03
N ILE A 287 3.94 11.24 6.87
CA ILE A 287 3.51 9.90 6.46
C ILE A 287 4.08 9.54 5.09
N CYS A 288 3.95 10.45 4.10
CA CYS A 288 4.51 10.25 2.78
C CYS A 288 6.04 10.11 2.81
N MET A 289 6.74 10.94 3.57
CA MET A 289 8.20 10.90 3.70
C MET A 289 8.67 9.57 4.31
N ALA A 290 8.07 9.16 5.42
CA ALA A 290 8.34 7.88 6.07
C ALA A 290 8.06 6.70 5.13
N GLY A 291 6.91 6.74 4.45
CA GLY A 291 6.50 5.68 3.55
C GLY A 291 7.43 5.54 2.35
N ILE A 292 7.76 6.65 1.70
CA ILE A 292 8.74 6.68 0.60
C ILE A 292 10.11 6.19 1.07
N ALA A 293 10.59 6.65 2.23
CA ALA A 293 11.88 6.21 2.77
C ALA A 293 11.89 4.69 3.04
N THR A 294 10.83 4.16 3.63
CA THR A 294 10.67 2.72 3.91
C THR A 294 10.71 1.90 2.63
N LEU A 295 9.85 2.23 1.65
CA LEU A 295 9.79 1.54 0.36
C LEU A 295 11.09 1.70 -0.43
N PHE A 296 11.75 2.86 -0.36
CA PHE A 296 13.03 3.08 -1.01
C PHE A 296 14.13 2.17 -0.45
N ILE A 297 14.19 2.00 0.88
CA ILE A 297 15.12 1.08 1.53
C ILE A 297 14.82 -0.35 1.08
N GLN A 298 13.57 -0.79 1.15
CA GLN A 298 13.16 -2.13 0.68
C GLN A 298 13.49 -2.35 -0.80
N ARG A 299 13.24 -1.36 -1.67
CA ARG A 299 13.56 -1.46 -3.09
C ARG A 299 15.05 -1.53 -3.35
N LYS A 300 15.87 -0.80 -2.58
CA LYS A 300 17.33 -0.88 -2.68
C LYS A 300 17.86 -2.26 -2.26
N LEU A 301 17.26 -2.88 -1.23
CA LEU A 301 17.58 -4.25 -0.82
C LEU A 301 17.19 -5.25 -1.91
N TYR A 302 15.99 -5.12 -2.47
CA TYR A 302 15.57 -5.94 -3.62
C TYR A 302 16.50 -5.77 -4.82
N GLN A 303 16.88 -4.55 -5.19
CA GLN A 303 17.80 -4.31 -6.31
C GLN A 303 19.18 -4.94 -6.10
N ARG A 304 19.68 -4.96 -4.85
CA ARG A 304 20.93 -5.66 -4.53
C ARG A 304 20.77 -7.17 -4.73
N ARG A 305 19.67 -7.75 -4.23
CA ARG A 305 19.35 -9.17 -4.44
C ARG A 305 19.20 -9.49 -5.93
N ARG A 306 18.44 -8.68 -6.66
CA ARG A 306 18.23 -8.87 -8.11
C ARG A 306 19.55 -8.83 -8.87
N ARG A 307 20.48 -7.93 -8.53
CA ARG A 307 21.81 -7.89 -9.16
C ARG A 307 22.63 -9.15 -8.89
N ALA A 308 22.55 -9.71 -7.67
CA ALA A 308 23.18 -10.99 -7.38
C ALA A 308 22.52 -12.13 -8.19
N HIS A 309 21.19 -12.15 -8.26
CA HIS A 309 20.39 -13.11 -9.04
C HIS A 309 20.68 -13.08 -10.55
N LEU A 310 21.07 -11.93 -11.11
CA LEU A 310 21.47 -11.85 -12.53
C LEU A 310 22.68 -12.73 -12.87
N HIS A 311 23.44 -13.19 -11.87
CA HIS A 311 24.57 -14.10 -12.03
C HIS A 311 24.23 -15.58 -11.71
N ASP A 312 22.96 -15.89 -11.49
CA ASP A 312 22.51 -17.25 -11.17
C ASP A 312 22.71 -18.20 -12.36
N ALA A 313 23.19 -19.42 -12.08
CA ALA A 313 23.35 -20.50 -13.07
C ALA A 313 22.01 -20.92 -13.70
N ALA A 314 20.89 -20.75 -12.98
CA ALA A 314 19.56 -21.02 -13.52
C ALA A 314 19.23 -20.14 -14.74
N ARG A 315 19.75 -18.90 -14.78
CA ARG A 315 19.59 -18.01 -15.94
C ARG A 315 20.39 -18.48 -17.13
N GLU A 316 21.61 -18.97 -16.91
CA GLU A 316 22.45 -19.52 -17.96
C GLU A 316 21.80 -20.77 -18.59
N ALA A 317 21.27 -21.68 -17.76
CA ALA A 317 20.54 -22.85 -18.21
C ALA A 317 19.32 -22.50 -19.08
N ALA A 318 18.65 -21.39 -18.79
CA ALA A 318 17.49 -20.91 -19.52
C ALA A 318 17.82 -20.06 -20.77
N GLY A 319 19.10 -19.82 -21.08
CA GLY A 319 19.52 -18.95 -22.19
C GLY A 319 19.26 -17.45 -21.95
N LEU A 320 19.08 -17.04 -20.69
CA LEU A 320 19.00 -15.63 -20.32
C LEU A 320 20.39 -15.01 -20.21
N PRO A 321 20.51 -13.69 -20.44
CA PRO A 321 21.77 -12.99 -20.25
C PRO A 321 22.22 -13.05 -18.78
N VAL A 322 23.51 -13.35 -18.59
CA VAL A 322 24.16 -13.32 -17.28
C VAL A 322 24.70 -11.91 -17.01
N GLY A 323 24.56 -11.43 -15.78
CA GLY A 323 25.06 -10.13 -15.30
C GLY A 323 24.30 -8.88 -15.78
N HIS A 324 23.31 -9.02 -16.66
CA HIS A 324 22.44 -7.94 -17.10
C HIS A 324 21.05 -8.47 -17.47
N SER A 325 20.04 -7.60 -17.40
CA SER A 325 18.66 -7.93 -17.80
C SER A 325 18.39 -7.43 -19.21
N ARG A 326 17.61 -8.19 -20.01
CA ARG A 326 17.10 -7.72 -21.32
C ARG A 326 16.17 -6.52 -21.18
N ARG A 327 15.53 -6.35 -20.01
CA ARG A 327 14.64 -5.23 -19.71
C ARG A 327 15.38 -4.19 -18.88
N GLN A 328 15.34 -2.92 -19.28
CA GLN A 328 15.80 -1.84 -18.40
C GLN A 328 14.94 -1.83 -17.12
N PRO A 329 15.53 -1.55 -15.94
CA PRO A 329 14.76 -1.44 -14.71
C PRO A 329 13.79 -0.25 -14.84
N GLY A 330 12.50 -0.56 -14.94
CA GLY A 330 11.40 0.41 -14.85
C GLY A 330 11.16 0.87 -13.43
#